data_AF-A0A382VI77-F1
#
_entry.id   AF-A0A382VI77-F1
#
_cell.length_a   1.000
_cell.length_b   1.000
_cell.length_c   1.000
_cell.angle_alpha   90.00
_cell.angle_beta   90.00
_cell.angle_gamma   90.00
#
_symmetry.space_group_name_H-M   'P 1'
#
loop_
_entity.id
_entity.type
_entity.pdbx_description
1 polymer ?
#
loop_
_entity_poly.entity_id
_entity_poly.type
_entity_poly.pdbx_seq_one_letter_code
_entity_poly.pdbx_strand_id
1 'polypeptide(L)' 'MMYKFPKDSKLNDPKFLFGVATASYQIEGATNVDERCPSIWDTFCAKPGAVYKQHNGDVACDHYHLY' A
#
# COMPACT_ATOMS: atom_id res chain seq x y z
N MET A 1 -23.29 22.66 3.36
CA MET A 1 -22.82 22.65 4.77
C MET A 1 -21.32 22.46 4.74
N MET A 2 -20.52 23.39 5.31
CA MET A 2 -19.06 23.24 5.36
C MET A 2 -18.67 22.75 6.75
N TYR A 3 -18.04 21.59 6.83
CA TYR A 3 -17.52 21.08 8.10
C TYR A 3 -16.37 21.98 8.59
N LYS A 4 -16.39 22.35 9.87
CA LYS A 4 -15.31 23.09 10.53
C LYS A 4 -14.74 22.21 11.65
N PHE A 5 -13.43 22.12 11.74
CA PHE A 5 -12.78 21.46 12.86
C PHE A 5 -13.05 22.21 14.18
N PRO A 6 -13.03 21.50 15.33
CA PRO A 6 -12.99 22.13 16.64
C PRO A 6 -11.89 23.19 16.74
N LYS A 7 -12.12 24.28 17.49
CA LYS A 7 -11.20 25.44 17.55
C LYS A 7 -9.79 25.07 18.02
N ASP A 8 -9.68 24.08 18.89
CA ASP A 8 -8.46 23.56 19.51
C ASP A 8 -7.83 22.40 18.72
N SER A 9 -8.41 22.02 17.58
CA SER A 9 -7.88 20.93 16.76
C SER A 9 -6.48 21.27 16.22
N LYS A 10 -5.55 20.32 16.37
CA LYS A 10 -4.23 20.35 15.72
C LYS A 10 -4.32 20.38 14.19
N LEU A 11 -5.44 19.96 13.62
CA LEU A 11 -5.71 20.04 12.18
C LEU A 11 -5.85 21.48 11.67
N ASN A 12 -6.04 22.46 12.57
CA ASN A 12 -6.01 23.89 12.22
C ASN A 12 -4.60 24.48 12.21
N ASP A 13 -3.57 23.75 12.65
CA ASP A 13 -2.18 24.22 12.64
C ASP A 13 -1.63 24.15 11.20
N PRO A 14 -1.13 25.26 10.61
CA PRO A 14 -0.54 25.26 9.27
C PRO A 14 0.67 24.32 9.11
N LYS A 15 1.32 23.92 10.22
CA LYS A 15 2.42 22.96 10.23
C LYS A 15 1.96 21.51 10.30
N PHE A 16 0.66 21.26 10.48
CA PHE A 16 0.13 19.92 10.49
C PHE A 16 0.26 19.28 9.10
N LEU A 17 0.91 18.11 9.03
CA LEU A 17 1.09 17.39 7.78
C LEU A 17 -0.06 16.40 7.59
N PHE A 18 -0.89 16.67 6.58
CA PHE A 18 -1.84 15.69 6.07
C PHE A 18 -1.12 14.77 5.09
N GLY A 19 -1.20 13.47 5.33
CA GLY A 19 -0.53 12.48 4.50
C GLY A 19 -1.39 11.24 4.29
N VAL A 20 -0.97 10.46 3.31
CA VAL A 20 -1.42 9.10 3.05
C VAL A 20 -0.19 8.20 2.99
N ALA A 21 -0.37 6.91 3.24
CA ALA A 21 0.73 5.95 3.25
C ALA A 21 0.30 4.63 2.59
N THR A 22 1.27 3.94 2.01
CA THR A 22 1.13 2.63 1.35
C THR A 22 2.32 1.75 1.71
N ALA A 23 2.33 0.49 1.26
CA ALA A 23 3.47 -0.41 1.36
C ALA A 23 3.68 -1.12 0.02
N SER A 24 4.94 -1.30 -0.38
CA SER A 24 5.33 -1.74 -1.73
C SER A 24 4.57 -2.98 -2.22
N TYR A 25 4.74 -4.13 -1.56
CA TYR A 25 4.10 -5.40 -1.97
C TYR A 25 2.56 -5.36 -1.96
N GLN A 26 1.95 -4.39 -1.27
CA GLN A 26 0.49 -4.25 -1.24
C GLN A 26 -0.06 -3.50 -2.45
N ILE A 27 0.75 -2.69 -3.15
CA ILE A 27 0.25 -1.83 -4.24
C ILE A 27 1.04 -1.94 -5.54
N GLU A 28 2.35 -2.22 -5.50
CA GLU A 28 3.24 -2.11 -6.67
C GLU A 28 2.88 -3.12 -7.75
N GLY A 29 2.77 -4.41 -7.40
CA GLY A 29 2.69 -5.47 -8.40
C GLY A 29 4.06 -5.74 -9.03
N ALA A 30 4.05 -6.22 -10.27
CA ALA A 30 5.23 -6.39 -11.11
C ALA A 30 6.35 -7.23 -10.44
N THR A 31 5.95 -8.30 -9.76
CA THR A 31 6.87 -9.07 -8.89
C THR A 31 7.99 -9.80 -9.64
N ASN A 32 7.90 -9.91 -10.96
CA ASN A 32 8.78 -10.66 -11.85
C ASN A 32 9.42 -9.84 -13.00
N VAL A 33 9.40 -8.51 -12.90
CA VAL A 33 10.01 -7.62 -13.92
C VAL A 33 11.24 -6.90 -13.37
N ASP A 34 12.02 -6.32 -14.28
CA ASP A 34 13.11 -5.37 -13.99
C ASP A 34 14.05 -5.80 -12.86
N GLU A 35 14.41 -7.09 -12.87
CA GLU A 35 15.41 -7.69 -11.97
C GLU A 35 15.02 -7.66 -10.49
N ARG A 36 13.73 -7.50 -10.17
CA ARG A 36 13.25 -7.59 -8.79
C ARG A 36 13.55 -8.98 -8.21
N CYS A 37 14.25 -8.99 -7.08
CA CYS A 37 14.42 -10.20 -6.27
C CYS A 37 13.15 -10.51 -5.46
N PRO A 38 12.78 -11.81 -5.32
CA PRO A 38 11.68 -12.21 -4.45
C PRO A 38 11.89 -11.75 -3.00
N SER A 39 10.83 -11.27 -2.37
CA SER A 39 10.76 -11.03 -0.94
C SER A 39 10.22 -12.27 -0.20
N ILE A 40 10.25 -12.23 1.13
CA ILE A 40 9.63 -13.28 1.95
C ILE A 40 8.11 -13.39 1.73
N TRP A 41 7.44 -12.31 1.32
CA TRP A 41 6.00 -12.32 1.05
C TRP A 41 5.65 -13.07 -0.23
N ASP A 42 6.49 -13.01 -1.27
CA ASP A 42 6.31 -13.82 -2.48
C ASP A 42 6.29 -15.32 -2.13
N THR A 43 7.23 -15.75 -1.28
CA THR A 43 7.31 -17.14 -0.82
C THR A 43 6.16 -17.51 0.09
N PHE A 44 5.77 -16.62 1.01
CA PHE A 44 4.67 -16.88 1.94
C PHE A 44 3.32 -17.00 1.21
N CYS A 45 3.03 -16.10 0.26
CA CYS A 45 1.81 -16.12 -0.54
C CYS A 45 1.72 -17.37 -1.43
N ALA A 46 2.85 -17.92 -1.88
CA ALA A 46 2.88 -19.16 -2.67
C ALA A 46 2.54 -20.42 -1.84
N LYS A 47 2.55 -20.36 -0.50
CA LYS A 47 2.21 -21.49 0.36
C LYS A 47 0.68 -21.72 0.37
N PRO A 48 0.19 -22.91 -0.01
CA PRO A 48 -1.25 -23.19 -0.01
C PRO A 48 -1.90 -22.94 1.35
N GLY A 49 -2.87 -22.01 1.37
CA GLY A 49 -3.69 -21.70 2.53
C GLY A 49 -3.07 -20.68 3.49
N ALA A 50 -1.89 -20.13 3.16
CA ALA A 50 -1.25 -19.08 3.94
C ALA A 50 -1.97 -17.72 3.82
N VAL A 51 -2.55 -17.45 2.65
CA VAL A 51 -3.33 -16.24 2.37
C VAL A 51 -4.73 -16.61 1.88
N TYR A 52 -5.73 -15.83 2.30
CA TYR A 52 -7.12 -16.02 1.92
C TYR A 52 -7.25 -16.10 0.38
N LYS A 53 -7.92 -17.16 -0.09
CA LYS A 53 -8.14 -17.43 -1.52
C LYS A 53 -6.87 -17.42 -2.39
N GLN A 54 -5.69 -17.68 -1.81
CA GLN A 54 -4.40 -17.61 -2.52
C GLN A 54 -4.13 -16.25 -3.17
N HIS A 55 -4.64 -15.16 -2.59
CA HIS A 55 -4.28 -13.82 -3.06
C HIS A 55 -2.78 -13.59 -2.87
N ASN A 56 -2.18 -12.81 -3.75
CA ASN A 56 -0.76 -12.47 -3.73
C ASN A 56 -0.54 -11.03 -4.22
N GLY A 57 0.72 -10.59 -4.21
CA GLY A 57 1.12 -9.25 -4.65
C GLY A 57 1.59 -9.17 -6.10
N ASP A 58 1.35 -10.17 -6.95
CA ASP A 58 1.94 -10.21 -8.30
C ASP A 58 1.47 -9.06 -9.19
N VAL A 59 0.19 -8.71 -9.08
CA VAL A 59 -0.40 -7.54 -9.75
C VAL A 59 -0.75 -6.44 -8.75
N ALA A 60 -1.31 -6.79 -7.59
CA ALA A 60 -1.74 -5.84 -6.57
C ALA A 60 -2.64 -4.71 -7.14
N CYS A 61 -2.24 -3.45 -7.00
CA CYS A 61 -2.91 -2.30 -7.61
C CYS A 61 -2.25 -1.84 -8.92
N ASP A 62 -1.26 -2.58 -9.41
CA ASP A 62 -0.44 -2.26 -10.57
C ASP A 62 0.25 -0.89 -10.49
N HIS A 63 0.54 -0.42 -9.26
CA HIS A 63 1.12 0.89 -9.04
C HIS A 63 2.52 1.03 -9.65
N TYR A 64 3.25 -0.08 -9.86
CA TYR A 64 4.53 -0.04 -10.56
C TYR A 64 4.41 0.51 -11.99
N HIS A 65 3.29 0.26 -12.68
CA HIS A 65 3.06 0.80 -14.03
C HIS A 65 2.20 2.08 -14.02
N LEU A 66 1.45 2.31 -12.93
CA LEU A 66 0.45 3.37 -12.82
C LEU A 66 0.81 4.47 -11.80
N TYR A 67 2.09 4.63 -11.45
CA TYR A 67 2.55 5.70 -10.58
C TYR A 67 2.56 7.07 -11.27
#